data_AF-A0AAV4NGV6-F1
#
_entry.id   AF-A0AAV4NGV6-F1
#
_cell.length_a   1.000
_cell.length_b   1.000
_cell.length_c   1.000
_cell.angle_alpha   90.00
_cell.angle_beta   90.00
_cell.angle_gamma   90.00
#
_symmetry.space_group_name_H-M   'P 1'
#
loop_
_entity.id
_entity.type
_entity.pdbx_description
1 polymer ?
#
loop_
_entity_poly.entity_id
_entity_poly.type
_entity_poly.pdbx_seq_one_letter_code
_entity_poly.pdbx_strand_id
1 'polypeptide(L)'
;MCGILHTDLGTQSRLLISGTTIRVRLLKAKVEFTLLAKNGTYHLHIENISLFIRKCDVSSSILVGHVKTLEQSLVQMPFTRIETKAFTLSSGLKSVIIPNAVNGILPSRMILGLVSNSAFNGDFKKNPFNFKNYNLSYASLSENGVQIPMTAYTPSYKNNLYMRNYLSLFSDLA
;
A
#
# COMPACT_ATOMS: atom_id res chain seq x y z
N MET A 1 -12.74 10.62 -12.32
CA MET A 1 -12.32 9.73 -11.22
C MET A 1 -12.12 10.59 -9.99
N CYS A 2 -12.77 10.27 -8.87
CA CYS A 2 -12.67 11.02 -7.61
C CYS A 2 -12.31 10.03 -6.50
N GLY A 3 -11.42 10.41 -5.60
CA GLY A 3 -10.95 9.55 -4.52
C GLY A 3 -10.02 10.30 -3.58
N ILE A 4 -9.75 9.69 -2.43
CA ILE A 4 -8.78 10.21 -1.47
C ILE A 4 -7.35 10.05 -2.00
N LEU A 5 -6.46 10.94 -1.57
CA LEU A 5 -5.03 10.71 -1.74
C LEU A 5 -4.59 9.64 -0.73
N HIS A 6 -4.24 8.45 -1.23
CA HIS A 6 -3.69 7.36 -0.43
C HIS A 6 -2.28 7.71 0.09
N THR A 7 -2.26 8.48 1.18
CA THR A 7 -1.04 8.89 1.89
C THR A 7 -1.16 8.46 3.35
N ASP A 8 -0.03 8.18 4.00
CA ASP A 8 -0.01 7.73 5.40
C ASP A 8 -0.73 8.71 6.35
N LEU A 9 -0.59 10.03 6.12
CA LEU A 9 -1.29 11.07 6.87
C LEU A 9 -2.76 11.27 6.45
N GLY A 10 -3.15 10.81 5.26
CA GLY A 10 -4.50 10.96 4.73
C GLY A 10 -5.48 9.90 5.25
N THR A 11 -4.97 8.84 5.89
CA THR A 11 -5.78 7.73 6.42
C THR A 11 -6.08 7.85 7.92
N GLN A 12 -5.44 8.78 8.63
CA GLN A 12 -5.68 9.01 10.05
C GLN A 12 -6.87 9.95 10.29
N SER A 13 -7.57 9.78 11.43
CA SER A 13 -8.87 10.40 11.70
C SER A 13 -8.82 11.84 12.22
N ARG A 14 -7.65 12.33 12.62
CA ARG A 14 -7.44 13.67 13.20
C ARG A 14 -7.18 14.70 12.10
N LEU A 15 -7.64 15.93 12.33
CA LEU A 15 -7.28 17.05 11.47
C LEU A 15 -5.85 17.50 11.75
N LEU A 16 -5.18 18.01 10.72
CA LEU A 16 -3.87 18.63 10.87
C LEU A 16 -4.01 19.94 11.65
N ILE A 17 -3.02 20.24 12.48
CA ILE A 17 -3.05 21.44 13.32
C ILE A 17 -2.89 22.71 12.47
N SER A 18 -3.55 23.79 12.91
CA SER A 18 -3.44 25.09 12.26
C SER A 18 -1.98 25.54 12.14
N GLY A 19 -1.62 26.18 11.03
CA GLY A 19 -0.25 26.60 10.73
C GLY A 19 0.64 25.51 10.09
N THR A 20 0.15 24.29 9.90
CA THR A 20 0.90 23.24 9.20
C THR A 20 0.95 23.51 7.69
N THR A 21 2.15 23.64 7.13
CA THR A 21 2.35 23.75 5.68
C THR A 21 2.42 22.35 5.06
N ILE A 22 1.54 22.07 4.10
CA ILE A 22 1.50 20.77 3.39
C ILE A 22 1.97 20.99 1.96
N ARG A 23 2.97 20.20 1.54
CA ARG A 23 3.42 20.15 0.15
C ARG A 23 3.05 18.80 -0.45
N VAL A 24 2.15 18.80 -1.43
CA VAL A 24 1.76 17.60 -2.18
C VAL A 24 2.46 17.61 -3.54
N ARG A 25 3.13 16.52 -3.88
CA ARG A 25 3.73 16.30 -5.21
C ARG A 25 3.13 15.03 -5.82
N LEU A 26 2.40 15.20 -6.91
CA LEU A 26 1.84 14.08 -7.67
C LEU A 26 2.70 13.83 -8.91
N LEU A 27 3.10 12.59 -9.13
CA LEU A 27 3.87 12.17 -10.30
C LEU A 27 2.99 11.30 -11.18
N LYS A 28 2.93 11.63 -12.47
CA LYS A 28 2.16 10.84 -13.44
C LYS A 28 2.86 9.51 -13.68
N ALA A 29 2.12 8.42 -13.59
CA ALA A 29 2.62 7.11 -13.98
C ALA A 29 2.88 7.03 -15.49
N LYS A 30 3.63 6.00 -15.89
CA LYS A 30 3.84 5.63 -17.29
C LYS A 30 2.50 5.29 -17.95
N VAL A 31 2.37 5.60 -19.24
CA VAL A 31 1.09 5.44 -19.94
C VAL A 31 0.76 3.96 -20.12
N GLU A 32 1.77 3.13 -20.36
CA GLU A 32 1.71 1.67 -20.48
C GLU A 32 1.29 1.00 -19.18
N PHE A 33 1.47 1.66 -18.03
CA PHE A 33 0.98 1.19 -16.74
C PHE A 33 -0.47 1.60 -16.48
N THR A 34 -0.89 2.75 -17.01
CA THR A 34 -2.18 3.37 -16.67
C THR A 34 -3.30 2.96 -17.62
N LEU A 35 -2.97 2.63 -18.87
CA LEU A 35 -3.94 2.27 -19.91
C LEU A 35 -3.80 0.79 -20.29
N LEU A 36 -4.95 0.14 -20.47
CA LEU A 36 -5.04 -1.19 -21.08
C LEU A 36 -5.54 -1.05 -22.51
N ALA A 37 -4.78 -1.56 -23.48
CA ALA A 37 -5.13 -1.53 -24.89
C ALA A 37 -4.66 -2.79 -25.62
N LYS A 38 -5.48 -3.25 -26.57
CA LYS A 38 -5.18 -4.46 -27.36
C LYS A 38 -4.15 -4.17 -28.46
N ASN A 39 -4.33 -3.07 -29.20
CA ASN A 39 -3.50 -2.63 -30.32
C ASN A 39 -3.42 -1.11 -30.34
N GLY A 40 -2.28 -0.54 -30.78
CA GLY A 40 -2.10 0.90 -30.98
C GLY A 40 -1.33 1.60 -29.87
N THR A 41 -0.88 2.83 -30.16
CA THR A 41 -0.22 3.73 -29.20
C THR A 41 -1.25 4.71 -28.66
N TYR A 42 -1.39 4.75 -27.34
CA TYR A 42 -2.31 5.68 -26.68
C TYR A 42 -1.52 6.62 -25.78
N HIS A 43 -2.05 7.83 -25.62
CA HIS A 43 -1.50 8.83 -24.72
C HIS A 43 -2.56 9.26 -23.72
N LEU A 44 -2.19 9.32 -22.45
CA LEU A 44 -3.04 9.86 -21.39
C LEU A 44 -2.78 11.35 -21.26
N HIS A 45 -3.78 12.16 -21.64
CA HIS A 45 -3.81 13.60 -21.42
C HIS A 45 -4.69 13.90 -20.21
N ILE A 46 -4.16 14.67 -19.24
CA ILE A 46 -4.92 15.10 -18.07
C ILE A 46 -5.25 16.57 -18.25
N GLU A 47 -6.53 16.88 -18.46
CA GLU A 47 -6.97 18.26 -18.71
C GLU A 47 -7.03 19.11 -17.44
N ASN A 48 -7.54 18.54 -16.35
CA ASN A 48 -7.68 19.23 -15.08
C ASN A 48 -7.46 18.26 -13.92
N ILE A 49 -6.76 18.74 -12.88
CA ILE A 49 -6.63 18.06 -11.58
C ILE A 49 -7.05 19.07 -10.52
N SER A 50 -8.03 18.68 -9.71
CA SER A 50 -8.48 19.47 -8.57
C SER A 50 -8.28 18.66 -7.29
N LEU A 51 -7.70 19.29 -6.27
CA LEU A 51 -7.55 18.73 -4.94
C LEU A 51 -8.46 19.48 -3.96
N PHE A 52 -9.45 18.78 -3.42
CA PHE A 52 -10.35 19.32 -2.41
C PHE A 52 -9.82 18.96 -1.02
N ILE A 53 -9.63 19.97 -0.17
CA ILE A 53 -9.14 19.81 1.20
C ILE A 53 -10.23 20.24 2.16
N ARG A 54 -10.53 19.40 3.15
CA ARG A 54 -11.46 19.76 4.23
C ARG A 54 -10.76 20.73 5.19
N LYS A 55 -11.28 21.96 5.28
CA LYS A 55 -10.91 22.92 6.32
C LYS A 55 -12.00 22.94 7.39
N CYS A 56 -11.58 23.10 8.65
CA CYS A 56 -12.49 23.24 9.79
C CYS A 56 -12.20 24.60 10.45
N ASP A 57 -13.23 25.42 10.61
CA ASP A 57 -13.13 26.65 11.36
C ASP A 57 -13.45 26.36 12.83
N VAL A 58 -12.61 26.88 13.72
CA VAL A 58 -12.63 26.57 15.15
C VAL A 58 -12.74 27.87 15.94
N SER A 59 -13.41 27.87 17.08
CA SER A 59 -13.55 29.07 17.91
C SER A 59 -12.20 29.61 18.39
N SER A 60 -12.12 30.92 18.59
CA SER A 60 -10.89 31.58 19.05
C SER A 60 -10.36 31.04 20.38
N SER A 61 -11.25 30.62 21.29
CA SER A 61 -10.87 30.02 22.56
C SER A 61 -10.10 28.71 22.39
N ILE A 62 -10.50 27.87 21.43
CA ILE A 62 -9.81 26.59 21.14
C ILE A 62 -8.45 26.86 20.50
N LEU A 63 -8.36 27.83 19.59
CA LEU A 63 -7.08 28.22 18.96
C LEU A 63 -6.07 28.70 20.01
N VAL A 64 -6.47 29.57 20.94
CA VAL A 64 -5.61 30.03 22.04
C VAL A 64 -5.22 28.87 22.95
N GLY A 65 -6.15 27.95 23.22
CA GLY A 65 -5.87 26.72 23.97
C GLY A 65 -4.79 25.87 23.30
N HIS A 66 -4.91 25.61 22.00
CA HIS A 66 -3.90 24.88 21.24
C HIS A 66 -2.53 25.56 21.31
N VAL A 67 -2.45 26.88 21.09
CA VAL A 67 -1.16 27.60 21.16
C VAL A 67 -0.49 27.43 22.52
N LYS A 68 -1.22 27.59 23.62
CA LYS A 68 -0.67 27.38 24.98
C LYS A 68 -0.21 25.94 25.22
N THR A 69 -0.94 24.94 24.73
CA THR A 69 -0.54 23.54 24.87
C THR A 69 0.71 23.21 24.04
N LEU A 70 0.86 23.84 22.87
CA LEU A 70 2.03 23.70 21.99
C LEU A 70 3.31 24.31 22.59
N GLU A 71 3.19 25.33 23.44
CA GLU A 71 4.32 25.88 24.19
C GLU A 71 4.86 24.87 25.22
N GLN A 72 4.02 23.95 25.70
CA GLN A 72 4.37 22.99 26.75
C GLN A 72 4.69 21.59 26.21
N SER A 73 4.11 21.21 25.07
CA SER A 73 4.17 19.85 24.57
C SER A 73 4.11 19.76 23.05
N LEU A 74 4.71 18.71 22.49
CA LEU A 74 4.68 18.42 21.06
C LEU A 74 3.37 17.73 20.66
N VAL A 75 2.87 18.04 19.46
CA VAL A 75 1.74 17.31 18.87
C VAL A 75 2.17 15.91 18.46
N GLN A 76 1.45 14.92 18.94
CA GLN A 76 1.60 13.53 18.51
C GLN A 76 0.48 13.17 17.54
N MET A 77 0.84 12.84 16.30
CA MET A 77 -0.09 12.35 15.28
C MET A 77 0.25 10.89 14.94
N PRO A 78 -0.50 9.91 15.47
CA PRO A 78 -0.29 8.53 15.10
C PRO A 78 -0.80 8.31 13.67
N PHE A 79 -0.01 7.59 12.88
CA PHE A 79 -0.40 7.13 11.56
C PHE A 79 0.22 5.76 11.29
N THR A 80 -0.42 4.99 10.41
CA THR A 80 0.11 3.71 9.93
C THR A 80 0.89 3.97 8.65
N ARG A 81 2.18 3.69 8.68
CA ARG A 81 3.04 3.80 7.49
C ARG A 81 2.78 2.62 6.56
N ILE A 82 2.50 2.91 5.28
CA ILE A 82 2.36 1.88 4.24
C ILE A 82 3.63 1.88 3.40
N GLU A 83 4.33 0.75 3.33
CA GLU A 83 5.51 0.58 2.49
C GLU A 83 5.29 -0.56 1.49
N THR A 84 5.62 -0.30 0.22
CA THR A 84 5.61 -1.32 -0.83
C THR A 84 7.04 -1.68 -1.19
N LYS A 85 7.38 -2.97 -1.09
CA LYS A 85 8.65 -3.53 -1.56
C LYS A 85 8.40 -4.49 -2.70
N ALA A 86 9.18 -4.37 -3.76
CA ALA A 86 9.10 -5.24 -4.93
C ALA A 86 10.35 -6.12 -5.01
N PHE A 87 10.15 -7.42 -5.25
CA PHE A 87 11.21 -8.40 -5.45
C PHE A 87 11.04 -9.02 -6.83
N THR A 88 12.11 -9.02 -7.63
CA THR A 88 12.07 -9.62 -8.97
C THR A 88 12.53 -11.07 -8.88
N LEU A 89 11.70 -11.98 -9.39
CA LEU A 89 11.99 -13.42 -9.41
C LEU A 89 12.25 -13.88 -10.84
N SER A 90 13.28 -14.72 -11.02
CA SER A 90 13.56 -15.36 -12.31
C SER A 90 12.50 -16.41 -12.65
N SER A 91 12.24 -16.60 -13.94
CA SER A 91 11.32 -17.65 -14.42
C SER A 91 11.86 -19.04 -14.09
N GLY A 92 10.97 -20.00 -13.82
CA GLY A 92 11.31 -21.40 -13.58
C GLY A 92 11.78 -21.75 -12.17
N LEU A 93 11.87 -20.77 -11.25
CA LEU A 93 12.18 -21.02 -9.86
C LEU A 93 11.06 -21.81 -9.17
N LYS A 94 11.43 -22.85 -8.43
CA LYS A 94 10.50 -23.66 -7.60
C LYS A 94 10.38 -23.16 -6.16
N SER A 95 11.43 -22.51 -5.66
CA SER A 95 11.50 -22.00 -4.29
C SER A 95 12.37 -20.74 -4.28
N VAL A 96 11.99 -19.77 -3.46
CA VAL A 96 12.71 -18.51 -3.27
C VAL A 96 12.67 -18.17 -1.80
N ILE A 97 13.82 -17.78 -1.25
CA ILE A 97 13.93 -17.19 0.09
C ILE A 97 14.33 -15.73 -0.11
N ILE A 98 13.58 -14.82 0.52
CA ILE A 98 13.85 -13.39 0.51
C ILE A 98 14.38 -13.01 1.90
N PRO A 99 15.71 -13.05 2.12
CA PRO A 99 16.29 -12.65 3.39
C PRO A 99 16.06 -11.15 3.62
N ASN A 100 15.83 -10.77 4.88
CA ASN A 100 15.71 -9.36 5.27
C ASN A 100 14.66 -8.59 4.43
N ALA A 101 13.53 -9.25 4.12
CA ALA A 101 12.47 -8.67 3.31
C ALA A 101 11.97 -7.34 3.87
N VAL A 102 11.98 -7.18 5.20
CA VAL A 102 11.76 -5.92 5.90
C VAL A 102 12.88 -5.72 6.93
N ASN A 103 13.37 -4.47 7.03
CA ASN A 103 14.39 -4.06 7.99
C ASN A 103 13.88 -2.89 8.82
N GLY A 104 14.22 -2.86 10.11
CA GLY A 104 13.82 -1.80 11.04
C GLY A 104 12.43 -2.04 11.63
N ILE A 105 11.52 -1.08 11.48
CA ILE A 105 10.17 -1.17 12.02
C ILE A 105 9.40 -2.25 11.25
N LEU A 106 9.02 -3.31 11.95
CA LEU A 106 8.25 -4.41 11.37
C LEU A 106 6.77 -3.99 11.19
N PRO A 107 6.15 -4.35 10.05
CA PRO A 107 4.76 -4.02 9.81
C PRO A 107 3.87 -4.94 10.65
N SER A 108 2.75 -4.40 11.13
CA SER A 108 1.69 -5.21 11.73
C SER A 108 0.94 -6.08 10.70
N ARG A 109 1.08 -5.77 9.41
CA ARG A 109 0.47 -6.52 8.31
C ARG A 109 1.36 -6.57 7.08
N MET A 110 1.50 -7.75 6.51
CA MET A 110 2.15 -7.94 5.22
C MET A 110 1.16 -8.52 4.21
N ILE A 111 1.06 -7.90 3.05
CA ILE A 111 0.27 -8.40 1.92
C ILE A 111 1.23 -8.79 0.81
N LEU A 112 1.15 -10.04 0.37
CA LEU A 112 1.95 -10.56 -0.73
C LEU A 112 1.12 -10.61 -2.01
N GLY A 113 1.66 -10.02 -3.08
CA GLY A 113 1.08 -10.07 -4.41
C GLY A 113 2.12 -10.51 -5.42
N LEU A 114 1.75 -11.45 -6.31
CA LEU A 114 2.60 -11.87 -7.42
C LEU A 114 2.01 -11.36 -8.73
N VAL A 115 2.86 -10.74 -9.55
CA VAL A 115 2.48 -10.20 -10.86
C VAL A 115 3.63 -10.36 -11.84
N SER A 116 3.33 -10.46 -13.13
CA SER A 116 4.39 -10.58 -14.14
C SER A 116 5.22 -9.30 -14.21
N ASN A 117 6.53 -9.42 -14.36
CA ASN A 117 7.44 -8.28 -14.46
C ASN A 117 7.05 -7.30 -15.59
N SER A 118 6.57 -7.81 -16.73
CA SER A 118 6.07 -6.98 -17.83
C SER A 118 4.85 -6.15 -17.44
N ALA A 119 3.92 -6.71 -16.65
CA ALA A 119 2.76 -5.95 -16.20
C ALA A 119 3.17 -4.92 -15.14
N PHE A 120 4.03 -5.30 -14.18
CA PHE A 120 4.55 -4.40 -13.14
C PHE A 120 5.24 -3.16 -13.73
N ASN A 121 6.05 -3.33 -14.77
CA ASN A 121 6.76 -2.22 -15.43
C ASN A 121 5.90 -1.42 -16.42
N GLY A 122 4.68 -1.89 -16.71
CA GLY A 122 3.77 -1.33 -17.71
C GLY A 122 3.86 -2.05 -19.05
N ASP A 123 2.72 -2.54 -19.54
CA ASP A 123 2.53 -3.16 -20.84
C ASP A 123 1.05 -2.96 -21.19
N PHE A 124 0.75 -2.32 -22.32
CA PHE A 124 -0.62 -2.03 -22.74
C PHE A 124 -1.52 -3.28 -22.75
N LYS A 125 -0.96 -4.46 -23.00
CA LYS A 125 -1.72 -5.71 -23.09
C LYS A 125 -1.90 -6.40 -21.74
N LYS A 126 -1.29 -5.90 -20.66
CA LYS A 126 -1.29 -6.55 -19.34
C LYS A 126 -1.71 -5.59 -18.24
N ASN A 127 -2.55 -6.08 -17.34
CA ASN A 127 -3.01 -5.30 -16.21
C ASN A 127 -2.00 -5.43 -15.02
N PRO A 128 -1.36 -4.33 -14.56
CA PRO A 128 -0.47 -4.36 -13.40
C PRO A 128 -1.15 -4.72 -12.08
N PHE A 129 -2.48 -4.57 -12.00
CA PHE A 129 -3.28 -4.89 -10.81
C PHE A 129 -3.91 -6.29 -10.86
N ASN A 130 -3.67 -7.06 -11.93
CA ASN A 130 -4.12 -8.44 -12.03
C ASN A 130 -3.09 -9.40 -11.44
N PHE A 131 -3.07 -9.46 -10.10
CA PHE A 131 -2.23 -10.39 -9.36
C PHE A 131 -2.65 -11.84 -9.62
N LYS A 132 -1.68 -12.72 -9.82
CA LYS A 132 -1.91 -14.14 -10.10
C LYS A 132 -1.30 -15.00 -9.01
N ASN A 133 -1.83 -16.20 -8.82
CA ASN A 133 -1.27 -17.13 -7.85
C ASN A 133 0.04 -17.80 -8.29
N TYR A 134 0.29 -17.92 -9.60
CA TYR A 134 1.41 -18.64 -10.19
C TYR A 134 1.62 -20.06 -9.64
N ASN A 135 0.54 -20.74 -9.23
CA ASN A 135 0.57 -22.06 -8.58
C ASN A 135 1.48 -22.12 -7.33
N LEU A 136 1.61 -21.01 -6.60
CA LEU A 136 2.29 -20.98 -5.31
C LEU A 136 1.68 -22.05 -4.39
N SER A 137 2.47 -22.98 -3.88
CA SER A 137 1.98 -24.08 -3.04
C SER A 137 2.42 -23.97 -1.58
N TYR A 138 3.36 -23.08 -1.29
CA TYR A 138 3.92 -22.87 0.04
C TYR A 138 4.38 -21.42 0.20
N ALA A 139 3.99 -20.78 1.29
CA ALA A 139 4.51 -19.49 1.72
C ALA A 139 4.64 -19.46 3.24
N SER A 140 5.79 -19.02 3.73
CA SER A 140 6.05 -18.78 5.14
C SER A 140 6.74 -17.43 5.31
N LEU A 141 6.43 -16.77 6.41
CA LEU A 141 7.11 -15.59 6.89
C LEU A 141 7.78 -15.96 8.21
N SER A 142 9.00 -15.48 8.42
CA SER A 142 9.73 -15.67 9.67
C SER A 142 10.24 -14.33 10.21
N GLU A 143 10.10 -14.17 11.51
CA GLU A 143 10.67 -13.07 12.29
C GLU A 143 11.76 -13.67 13.18
N ASN A 144 13.01 -13.25 12.99
CA ASN A 144 14.15 -13.68 13.80
C ASN A 144 14.27 -15.22 13.97
N GLY A 145 13.95 -15.97 12.92
CA GLY A 145 13.99 -17.44 12.91
C GLY A 145 12.72 -18.13 13.40
N VAL A 146 11.74 -17.39 13.92
CA VAL A 146 10.44 -17.91 14.33
C VAL A 146 9.42 -17.68 13.23
N GLN A 147 8.66 -18.71 12.87
CA GLN A 147 7.67 -18.61 11.80
C GLN A 147 6.37 -17.93 12.27
N ILE A 148 5.89 -16.94 11.50
CA ILE A 148 4.66 -16.19 11.78
C ILE A 148 3.79 -16.13 10.50
N PRO A 149 2.57 -16.71 10.50
CA PRO A 149 2.03 -17.58 11.55
C PRO A 149 2.80 -18.90 11.68
N MET A 150 2.62 -19.57 12.82
CA MET A 150 3.34 -20.81 13.18
C MET A 150 3.14 -21.95 12.16
N THR A 151 2.05 -21.90 11.40
CA THR A 151 1.81 -22.80 10.27
C THR A 151 1.99 -22.05 8.96
N ALA A 152 2.74 -22.64 8.03
CA ALA A 152 2.90 -22.05 6.70
C ALA A 152 1.58 -22.06 5.92
N TYR A 153 1.44 -21.12 5.01
CA TYR A 153 0.34 -21.11 4.06
C TYR A 153 0.62 -22.15 2.97
N THR A 154 -0.28 -23.13 2.81
CA THR A 154 -0.18 -24.21 1.83
C THR A 154 -1.40 -24.24 0.89
N PRO A 155 -1.63 -23.19 0.09
CA PRO A 155 -2.80 -23.12 -0.79
C PRO A 155 -2.78 -24.22 -1.86
N SER A 156 -3.96 -24.80 -2.14
CA SER A 156 -4.19 -25.63 -3.32
C SER A 156 -5.28 -25.01 -4.19
N TYR A 157 -4.88 -24.42 -5.31
CA TYR A 157 -5.80 -23.79 -6.25
C TYR A 157 -6.60 -24.80 -7.08
N LYS A 158 -6.05 -25.99 -7.33
CA LYS A 158 -6.78 -27.07 -8.03
C LYS A 158 -7.94 -27.62 -7.19
N ASN A 159 -7.74 -27.71 -5.87
CA ASN A 159 -8.74 -28.27 -4.94
C ASN A 159 -9.60 -27.18 -4.29
N ASN A 160 -9.48 -25.92 -4.71
CA ASN A 160 -10.14 -24.76 -4.09
C ASN A 160 -9.82 -24.56 -2.59
N LEU A 161 -8.68 -25.08 -2.11
CA LEU A 161 -8.22 -24.96 -0.73
C LEU A 161 -7.27 -23.78 -0.56
N TYR A 162 -7.78 -22.56 -0.73
CA TYR A 162 -7.01 -21.34 -0.52
C TYR A 162 -7.74 -20.27 0.30
N MET A 163 -9.01 -20.51 0.65
CA MET A 163 -9.88 -19.55 1.33
C MET A 163 -9.32 -19.09 2.68
N ARG A 164 -8.67 -19.97 3.46
CA ARG A 164 -8.02 -19.60 4.73
C ARG A 164 -6.95 -18.50 4.55
N ASN A 165 -6.14 -18.58 3.50
CA ASN A 165 -5.09 -17.59 3.23
C ASN A 165 -5.69 -16.25 2.79
N TYR A 166 -6.87 -16.26 2.16
CA TYR A 166 -7.60 -15.04 1.83
C TYR A 166 -8.27 -14.45 3.09
N LEU A 167 -8.87 -15.29 3.91
CA LEU A 167 -9.53 -14.87 5.15
C LEU A 167 -8.55 -14.26 6.16
N SER A 168 -7.28 -14.69 6.19
CA SER A 168 -6.27 -14.06 7.06
C SER A 168 -6.03 -12.58 6.75
N LEU A 169 -6.39 -12.09 5.56
CA LEU A 169 -6.36 -10.66 5.26
C LEU A 169 -7.36 -9.84 6.10
N PHE A 170 -8.41 -10.50 6.59
CA PHE A 170 -9.54 -9.88 7.29
C PHE A 170 -9.68 -10.32 8.75
N SER A 171 -9.24 -11.53 9.09
CA SER A 171 -9.41 -12.08 10.45
C SER A 171 -8.39 -11.56 11.46
N ASP A 172 -7.22 -11.14 10.99
CA ASP A 172 -6.11 -10.75 11.87
C ASP A 172 -6.15 -9.24 12.20
N LEU A 173 -7.36 -8.66 12.20
CA LEU A 173 -7.64 -7.33 12.75
C LEU A 173 -8.03 -7.44 14.23
N ALA A 174 -7.03 -7.58 15.09
CA ALA A 174 -7.16 -7.28 16.52
C ALA A 174 -6.11 -6.23 16.90
#